data_AF-A0A1S9ZGV8-F1
#
_entry.id   AF-A0A1S9ZGV8-F1
#
_cell.length_a   1.000
_cell.length_b   1.000
_cell.length_c   1.000
_cell.angle_alpha   90.00
_cell.angle_beta   90.00
_cell.angle_gamma   90.00
#
_symmetry.space_group_name_H-M   'P 1'
#
loop_
_entity.id
_entity.type
_entity.pdbx_description
1 polymer ?
#
loop_
_entity_poly.entity_id
_entity_poly.type
_entity_poly.pdbx_seq_one_letter_code
_entity_poly.pdbx_strand_id
1 'polypeptide(L)'
;MSDNKDNLDIQSETSASGSRHTKTPITVSKESVVEVAKKRSPKDMLLWLVAIIAMISATLVSQYLPRYWAPANNVWMQIAITVSLVVFGFICLAFTNQGSAFKTLLKDAGIELRRVTWPTKDETVRYTWQVILMMIVFGIIIWLLDMFFSYVVGFVI
;
A
#
# COMPACT_ATOMS: atom_id res chain seq x y z
N MET A 1 -47.28 -1.93 62.21
CA MET A 1 -47.50 -1.48 60.81
C MET A 1 -46.37 -0.57 60.32
N SER A 2 -45.16 -0.63 60.91
CA SER A 2 -44.01 0.23 60.57
C SER A 2 -42.88 -0.47 59.80
N ASP A 3 -42.78 -1.79 59.85
CA ASP A 3 -41.58 -2.55 59.41
C ASP A 3 -41.52 -2.87 57.89
N ASN A 4 -42.38 -2.23 57.09
CA ASN A 4 -42.43 -2.45 55.64
C ASN A 4 -42.13 -1.18 54.83
N LYS A 5 -41.83 -0.05 55.49
CA LYS A 5 -41.53 1.22 54.81
C LYS A 5 -40.05 1.36 54.51
N ASP A 6 -39.25 0.98 55.49
CA ASP A 6 -37.82 0.78 55.46
C ASP A 6 -37.34 -0.16 54.33
N ASN A 7 -38.12 -1.18 53.96
CA ASN A 7 -37.77 -2.05 52.82
C ASN A 7 -38.06 -1.41 51.44
N LEU A 8 -39.08 -0.55 51.36
CA LEU A 8 -39.46 0.15 50.12
C LEU A 8 -38.48 1.28 49.78
N ASP A 9 -37.93 1.94 50.80
CA ASP A 9 -36.93 3.00 50.62
C ASP A 9 -35.60 2.42 50.10
N ILE A 10 -35.15 1.28 50.65
CA ILE A 10 -33.92 0.58 50.20
C ILE A 10 -34.04 0.03 48.76
N GLN A 11 -35.24 -0.38 48.35
CA GLN A 11 -35.48 -0.90 47.00
C GLN A 11 -35.61 0.21 45.94
N SER A 12 -36.03 1.42 46.34
CA SER A 12 -36.07 2.61 45.48
C SER A 12 -34.68 3.16 45.15
N GLU A 13 -33.73 3.11 46.10
CA GLU A 13 -32.33 3.49 45.86
C GLU A 13 -31.58 2.46 45.00
N THR A 14 -31.90 1.17 45.14
CA THR A 14 -31.24 0.09 44.38
C THR A 14 -31.68 0.06 42.91
N SER A 15 -32.88 0.52 42.58
CA SER A 15 -33.41 0.56 41.20
C SER A 15 -32.96 1.79 40.41
N ALA A 16 -32.41 2.82 41.08
CA ALA A 16 -31.89 4.02 40.44
C ALA A 16 -30.40 3.94 40.06
N SER A 17 -29.69 2.88 40.47
CA SER A 17 -28.31 2.60 40.05
C SER A 17 -28.28 1.75 38.77
N GLY A 18 -29.10 2.13 37.80
CA GLY A 18 -29.01 1.63 36.44
C GLY A 18 -27.72 2.14 35.82
N SER A 19 -26.76 1.24 35.62
CA SER A 19 -25.50 1.44 34.90
C SER A 19 -25.69 2.35 33.68
N ARG A 20 -25.43 3.65 33.87
CA ARG A 20 -25.17 4.57 32.77
C ARG A 20 -23.80 4.18 32.25
N HIS A 21 -23.77 3.29 31.26
CA HIS A 21 -22.69 3.26 30.31
C HIS A 21 -22.64 4.64 29.63
N THR A 22 -21.92 5.57 30.28
CA THR A 22 -21.37 6.75 29.65
C THR A 22 -20.48 6.22 28.54
N LYS A 23 -21.05 6.10 27.34
CA LYS A 23 -20.27 6.10 26.10
C LYS A 23 -19.65 7.49 26.04
N THR A 24 -18.52 7.65 26.70
CA THR A 24 -17.60 8.76 26.47
C THR A 24 -17.44 8.84 24.96
N PRO A 25 -17.79 9.97 24.33
CA PRO A 25 -17.44 10.15 22.94
C PRO A 25 -15.92 10.03 22.90
N ILE A 26 -15.40 9.05 22.16
CA ILE A 26 -13.98 9.01 21.84
C ILE A 26 -13.76 10.24 20.97
N THR A 27 -13.45 11.37 21.62
CA THR A 27 -12.98 12.58 20.97
C THR A 27 -11.57 12.28 20.50
N VAL A 28 -11.50 11.57 19.38
CA VAL A 28 -10.28 11.34 18.62
C VAL A 28 -9.72 12.71 18.27
N SER A 29 -8.81 13.20 19.10
CA SER A 29 -7.51 13.78 18.76
C SER A 29 -7.39 14.39 17.35
N LYS A 30 -8.34 15.25 16.94
CA LYS A 30 -8.24 15.99 15.67
C LYS A 30 -7.07 16.96 15.69
N GLU A 31 -6.64 17.39 16.87
CA GLU A 31 -5.54 18.33 17.06
C GLU A 31 -4.17 17.67 16.82
N SER A 32 -3.99 16.40 17.24
CA SER A 32 -2.71 15.69 17.01
C SER A 32 -2.46 15.36 15.54
N VAL A 33 -3.49 15.00 14.76
CA VAL A 33 -3.34 14.77 13.31
C VAL A 33 -3.07 16.06 12.54
N VAL A 34 -3.55 17.22 13.00
CA VAL A 34 -3.27 18.53 12.38
C VAL A 34 -1.86 19.02 12.74
N GLU A 35 -1.34 18.73 13.93
CA GLU A 35 0.02 19.11 14.31
C GLU A 35 1.09 18.22 13.65
N VAL A 36 0.79 16.91 13.47
CA VAL A 36 1.61 15.98 12.68
C VAL A 36 1.68 16.41 11.21
N ALA A 37 0.61 17.00 10.67
CA ALA A 37 0.60 17.54 9.31
C ALA A 37 1.43 18.83 9.16
N LYS A 38 1.61 19.63 10.23
CA LYS A 38 2.28 20.94 10.16
C LYS A 38 3.78 20.88 10.42
N LYS A 39 4.30 19.89 11.16
CA LYS A 39 5.75 19.69 11.31
C LYS A 39 6.29 18.76 10.22
N ARG A 40 6.57 19.34 9.04
CA ARG A 40 7.49 18.71 8.08
C ARG A 40 8.87 18.66 8.74
N SER A 41 9.25 17.52 9.32
CA SER A 41 10.56 17.35 9.91
C SER A 41 11.63 17.56 8.82
N PRO A 42 12.64 18.41 9.03
CA PRO A 42 13.71 18.60 8.03
C PRO A 42 14.46 17.29 7.76
N LYS A 43 14.47 16.37 8.74
CA LYS A 43 15.03 15.03 8.60
C LYS A 43 14.24 14.17 7.61
N ASP A 44 12.91 14.29 7.58
CA ASP A 44 12.08 13.56 6.61
C ASP A 44 12.27 14.11 5.19
N MET A 45 12.44 15.42 5.04
CA MET A 45 12.75 16.03 3.75
C MET A 45 14.11 15.57 3.20
N LEU A 46 15.10 15.41 4.09
CA LEU A 46 16.41 14.86 3.73
C LEU A 46 16.32 13.39 3.31
N LEU A 47 15.60 12.56 4.08
CA LEU A 47 15.41 11.13 3.76
C LEU A 47 14.70 10.93 2.42
N TRP A 48 13.72 11.78 2.11
CA TRP A 48 13.04 11.78 0.80
C TRP A 48 13.97 12.16 -0.35
N LEU A 49 14.80 13.20 -0.18
CA LEU A 49 15.80 13.56 -1.20
C LEU A 49 16.80 12.43 -1.43
N VAL A 50 17.32 11.82 -0.36
CA VAL A 50 18.24 10.67 -0.46
C VAL A 50 17.58 9.50 -1.18
N ALA A 51 16.32 9.19 -0.89
CA ALA A 51 15.59 8.11 -1.56
C ALA A 51 15.38 8.38 -3.06
N ILE A 52 15.02 9.62 -3.43
CA ILE A 52 14.84 10.00 -4.84
C ILE A 52 16.18 9.91 -5.59
N ILE A 53 17.26 10.41 -5.00
CA ILE A 53 18.60 10.34 -5.58
C ILE A 53 19.03 8.88 -5.75
N ALA A 54 18.76 8.01 -4.77
CA ALA A 54 19.05 6.58 -4.85
C ALA A 54 18.22 5.87 -5.93
N MET A 55 16.96 6.24 -6.13
CA MET A 55 16.10 5.66 -7.17
C MET A 55 16.53 6.10 -8.57
N ILE A 56 16.87 7.38 -8.73
CA ILE A 56 17.40 7.90 -10.00
C ILE A 56 18.73 7.21 -10.30
N SER A 57 19.65 7.16 -9.34
CA SER A 57 20.95 6.52 -9.55
C SER A 57 20.82 5.05 -9.91
N ALA A 58 19.85 4.31 -9.34
CA ALA A 58 19.57 2.92 -9.71
C ALA A 58 19.23 2.74 -11.20
N THR A 59 18.47 3.66 -11.81
CA THR A 59 18.17 3.60 -13.26
C THR A 59 19.38 3.93 -14.14
N LEU A 60 20.26 4.81 -13.67
CA LEU A 60 21.48 5.19 -14.39
C LEU A 60 22.58 4.13 -14.30
N VAL A 61 22.53 3.20 -13.34
CA VAL A 61 23.56 2.16 -13.16
C VAL A 61 23.82 1.41 -14.46
N SER A 62 22.80 0.88 -15.11
CA SER A 62 23.00 0.02 -16.28
C SER A 62 23.63 0.77 -17.47
N GLN A 63 23.33 2.06 -17.64
CA GLN A 63 23.83 2.86 -18.76
C GLN A 63 25.23 3.46 -18.51
N TYR A 64 25.51 3.90 -17.29
CA TYR A 64 26.71 4.70 -17.01
C TYR A 64 27.82 3.95 -16.27
N LEU A 65 27.52 2.93 -15.45
CA LEU A 65 28.57 2.22 -14.69
C LEU A 65 29.64 1.54 -15.58
N PRO A 66 29.29 0.88 -16.71
CA PRO A 66 30.29 0.21 -17.56
C PRO A 66 31.32 1.17 -18.16
N ARG A 67 30.99 2.47 -18.26
CA ARG A 67 31.86 3.53 -18.80
C ARG A 67 32.98 3.91 -17.83
N TYR A 68 32.73 3.85 -16.52
CA TYR A 68 33.64 4.38 -15.49
C TYR A 68 34.31 3.28 -14.65
N TRP A 69 33.74 2.07 -14.58
CA TRP A 69 34.28 0.99 -13.74
C TRP A 69 34.31 -0.36 -14.49
N ALA A 70 35.51 -0.87 -14.78
CA ALA A 70 35.70 -2.09 -15.58
C ALA A 70 35.04 -3.36 -15.00
N PRO A 71 35.02 -3.61 -13.67
CA PRO A 71 34.28 -4.72 -13.08
C PRO A 71 32.76 -4.64 -13.25
N ALA A 72 32.22 -3.44 -13.52
CA ALA A 72 30.79 -3.21 -13.76
C ALA A 72 30.31 -3.69 -15.13
N ASN A 73 31.22 -4.09 -16.03
CA ASN A 73 30.83 -4.65 -17.31
C ASN A 73 30.09 -6.00 -17.14
N ASN A 74 30.28 -6.68 -16.00
CA ASN A 74 29.54 -7.89 -15.67
C ASN A 74 28.08 -7.57 -15.31
N VAL A 75 27.14 -8.17 -16.03
CA VAL A 75 25.69 -7.99 -15.83
C VAL A 75 25.26 -8.32 -14.40
N TRP A 76 25.82 -9.38 -13.81
CA TRP A 76 25.55 -9.78 -12.42
C TRP A 76 25.90 -8.68 -11.40
N MET A 77 26.99 -7.95 -11.63
CA MET A 77 27.41 -6.86 -10.75
C MET A 77 26.47 -5.66 -10.85
N GLN A 78 26.00 -5.33 -12.06
CA GLN A 78 25.02 -4.26 -12.28
C GLN A 78 23.70 -4.55 -11.57
N ILE A 79 23.21 -5.79 -11.67
CA ILE A 79 21.99 -6.23 -10.99
C ILE A 79 22.18 -6.10 -9.47
N ALA A 80 23.31 -6.58 -8.92
CA ALA A 80 23.57 -6.51 -7.49
C ALA A 80 23.58 -5.05 -6.97
N ILE A 81 24.25 -4.13 -7.68
CA ILE A 81 24.32 -2.71 -7.30
C ILE A 81 22.94 -2.06 -7.41
N THR A 82 22.20 -2.33 -8.49
CA THR A 82 20.86 -1.79 -8.71
C THR A 82 19.92 -2.24 -7.61
N VAL A 83 19.89 -3.54 -7.30
CA VAL A 83 19.06 -4.09 -6.22
C VAL A 83 19.43 -3.47 -4.88
N SER A 84 20.73 -3.30 -4.59
CA SER A 84 21.19 -2.66 -3.35
C SER A 84 20.69 -1.22 -3.22
N LEU A 85 20.81 -0.40 -4.28
CA LEU A 85 20.32 0.98 -4.29
C LEU A 85 18.80 1.07 -4.12
N VAL A 86 18.07 0.17 -4.78
CA VAL A 86 16.61 0.07 -4.66
C VAL A 86 16.23 -0.28 -3.22
N VAL A 87 16.84 -1.33 -2.65
CA VAL A 87 16.58 -1.75 -1.26
C VAL A 87 16.93 -0.62 -0.28
N PHE A 88 18.06 0.05 -0.47
CA PHE A 88 18.45 1.20 0.35
C PHE A 88 17.43 2.35 0.26
N GLY A 89 16.97 2.69 -0.93
CA GLY A 89 15.92 3.70 -1.14
C GLY A 89 14.61 3.32 -0.42
N PHE A 90 14.18 2.07 -0.55
CA PHE A 90 13.01 1.55 0.17
C PHE A 90 13.18 1.60 1.70
N ILE A 91 14.37 1.27 2.21
CA ILE A 91 14.68 1.35 3.64
C ILE A 91 14.61 2.81 4.13
N CYS A 92 15.24 3.75 3.41
CA CYS A 92 15.16 5.18 3.75
C CYS A 92 13.72 5.70 3.77
N LEU A 93 12.88 5.26 2.84
CA LEU A 93 11.45 5.59 2.84
C LEU A 93 10.69 4.92 3.99
N ALA A 94 11.03 3.69 4.36
CA ALA A 94 10.39 2.98 5.47
C ALA A 94 10.71 3.59 6.85
N PHE A 95 11.86 4.27 6.99
CA PHE A 95 12.29 4.94 8.22
C PHE A 95 11.80 6.39 8.36
N THR A 96 11.20 6.99 7.32
CA THR A 96 10.61 8.33 7.45
C THR A 96 9.36 8.31 8.35
N ASN A 97 9.04 9.42 9.00
CA ASN A 97 7.88 9.50 9.89
C ASN A 97 6.54 9.21 9.17
N GLN A 98 6.47 9.46 7.86
CA GLN A 98 5.32 9.04 7.04
C GLN A 98 5.26 7.51 6.83
N GLY A 99 6.39 6.82 6.89
CA GLY A 99 6.48 5.36 6.78
C GLY A 99 5.88 4.64 8.00
N SER A 100 6.00 5.22 9.20
CA SER A 100 5.35 4.68 10.40
C SER A 100 3.82 4.85 10.33
N ALA A 101 3.34 6.00 9.84
CA ALA A 101 1.92 6.24 9.58
C ALA A 101 1.36 5.25 8.55
N PHE A 102 2.10 4.99 7.47
CA PHE A 102 1.74 4.00 6.46
C PHE A 102 1.61 2.58 7.03
N LYS A 103 2.49 2.17 7.96
CA LYS A 103 2.39 0.87 8.64
C LYS A 103 1.08 0.72 9.43
N THR A 104 0.64 1.79 10.09
CA THR A 104 -0.66 1.80 10.79
C THR A 104 -1.81 1.64 9.79
N LEU A 105 -1.78 2.38 8.67
CA LEU A 105 -2.79 2.25 7.61
C LEU A 105 -2.82 0.85 7.00
N LEU A 106 -1.66 0.19 6.82
CA LEU A 106 -1.59 -1.20 6.34
C LEU A 106 -2.25 -2.18 7.31
N LYS A 107 -2.04 -1.97 8.62
CA LYS A 107 -2.65 -2.80 9.66
C LYS A 107 -4.18 -2.65 9.62
N ASP A 108 -4.67 -1.42 9.51
CA ASP A 108 -6.11 -1.13 9.41
C ASP A 108 -6.71 -1.67 8.12
N ALA A 109 -6.01 -1.53 6.98
CA ALA A 109 -6.39 -2.09 5.69
C ALA A 109 -6.49 -3.63 5.75
N GLY A 110 -5.60 -4.30 6.48
CA GLY A 110 -5.65 -5.76 6.67
C GLY A 110 -6.87 -6.21 7.48
N ILE A 111 -7.32 -5.41 8.46
CA ILE A 111 -8.54 -5.68 9.22
C ILE A 111 -9.78 -5.57 8.32
N GLU A 112 -9.81 -4.55 7.46
CA GLU A 112 -10.90 -4.34 6.52
C GLU A 112 -10.90 -5.39 5.40
N LEU A 113 -9.73 -5.82 4.94
CA LEU A 113 -9.59 -6.88 3.93
C LEU A 113 -10.18 -8.22 4.37
N ARG A 114 -10.18 -8.49 5.68
CA ARG A 114 -10.83 -9.69 6.25
C ARG A 114 -12.35 -9.62 6.19
N ARG A 115 -12.92 -8.42 6.06
CA ARG A 115 -14.36 -8.20 5.87
C ARG A 115 -14.78 -8.31 4.42
N VAL A 116 -13.83 -8.27 3.48
CA VAL A 116 -14.08 -8.52 2.07
C VAL A 116 -14.38 -10.01 1.89
N THR A 117 -15.62 -10.31 1.54
CA THR A 117 -16.02 -11.65 1.12
C THR A 117 -15.40 -11.93 -0.23
N TRP A 118 -14.26 -12.59 -0.24
CA TRP A 118 -13.59 -12.96 -1.49
C TRP A 118 -14.48 -13.91 -2.30
N PRO A 119 -14.57 -13.70 -3.62
CA PRO A 119 -15.33 -14.55 -4.51
C PRO A 119 -14.83 -16.00 -4.43
N THR A 120 -15.72 -16.93 -4.74
CA THR A 120 -15.38 -18.35 -4.72
C THR A 120 -14.32 -18.66 -5.79
N LYS A 121 -13.58 -19.78 -5.60
CA LYS A 121 -12.56 -20.20 -6.57
C LYS A 121 -13.17 -20.47 -7.95
N ASP A 122 -14.40 -20.95 -7.98
CA ASP A 122 -15.11 -21.29 -9.21
C ASP A 122 -15.49 -20.03 -10.01
N GLU A 123 -15.97 -18.98 -9.33
CA GLU A 123 -16.23 -17.67 -9.96
C GLU A 123 -14.93 -17.06 -10.50
N THR A 124 -13.86 -17.08 -9.70
CA THR A 124 -12.56 -16.50 -10.07
C THR A 124 -11.99 -17.18 -11.32
N VAL A 125 -12.05 -18.51 -11.38
CA VAL A 125 -11.57 -19.28 -12.54
C VAL A 125 -12.46 -19.03 -13.75
N ARG A 126 -13.79 -18.92 -13.58
CA ARG A 126 -14.71 -18.64 -14.67
C ARG A 126 -14.37 -17.33 -15.38
N TYR A 127 -14.16 -16.26 -14.63
CA TYR A 127 -13.80 -14.96 -15.21
C TYR A 127 -12.36 -14.95 -15.73
N THR A 128 -11.40 -15.57 -15.03
CA THR A 128 -10.00 -15.63 -15.49
C THR A 128 -9.88 -16.34 -16.84
N TRP A 129 -10.58 -17.46 -17.03
CA TRP A 129 -10.58 -18.18 -18.32
C TRP A 129 -11.18 -17.34 -19.46
N GLN A 130 -12.25 -16.59 -19.18
CA GLN A 130 -12.83 -15.67 -20.16
C GLN A 130 -11.81 -14.60 -20.59
N VAL A 131 -11.08 -14.02 -19.63
CA VAL A 131 -10.04 -13.01 -19.92
C VAL A 131 -8.88 -13.62 -20.71
N ILE A 132 -8.42 -14.82 -20.36
CA ILE A 132 -7.37 -15.54 -21.10
C ILE A 132 -7.80 -15.76 -22.56
N LEU A 133 -9.04 -16.19 -22.78
CA LEU A 133 -9.58 -16.37 -24.13
C LEU A 133 -9.54 -15.03 -24.91
N MET A 134 -9.95 -13.92 -24.28
CA MET A 134 -9.89 -12.61 -24.91
C MET A 134 -8.46 -12.15 -25.22
N MET A 135 -7.49 -12.42 -24.32
CA MET A 135 -6.07 -12.12 -24.56
C MET A 135 -5.53 -12.88 -25.77
N ILE A 136 -5.93 -14.15 -25.94
CA ILE A 136 -5.55 -14.96 -27.12
C ILE A 136 -6.16 -14.35 -28.39
N VAL A 137 -7.45 -13.99 -28.37
CA VAL A 137 -8.12 -13.38 -29.53
C VAL A 137 -7.44 -12.07 -29.93
N PHE A 138 -7.18 -11.16 -28.98
CA PHE A 138 -6.47 -9.92 -29.27
C PHE A 138 -5.03 -10.16 -29.73
N GLY A 139 -4.33 -11.13 -29.14
CA GLY A 139 -2.99 -11.52 -29.58
C GLY A 139 -2.97 -11.98 -31.03
N ILE A 140 -3.94 -12.80 -31.44
CA ILE A 140 -4.09 -13.26 -32.83
C ILE A 140 -4.41 -12.08 -33.76
N ILE A 141 -5.34 -11.20 -33.37
CA ILE A 141 -5.70 -10.03 -34.18
C ILE A 141 -4.48 -9.13 -34.40
N ILE A 142 -3.74 -8.80 -33.35
CA ILE A 142 -2.53 -7.97 -33.45
C ILE A 142 -1.47 -8.67 -34.31
N TRP A 143 -1.27 -9.98 -34.11
CA TRP A 143 -0.33 -10.75 -34.93
C TRP A 143 -0.69 -10.76 -36.42
N LEU A 144 -1.97 -10.90 -36.75
CA LEU A 144 -2.45 -10.81 -38.13
C LEU A 144 -2.27 -9.41 -38.72
N LEU A 145 -2.56 -8.37 -37.94
CA LEU A 145 -2.36 -6.98 -38.36
C LEU A 145 -0.89 -6.68 -38.58
N ASP A 146 0.01 -7.17 -37.72
CA ASP A 146 1.45 -7.01 -37.86
C ASP A 146 1.97 -7.67 -39.15
N MET A 147 1.51 -8.88 -39.47
CA MET A 147 1.80 -9.54 -40.74
C MET A 147 1.22 -8.78 -41.95
N PHE A 148 -0.01 -8.27 -41.83
CA PHE A 148 -0.65 -7.50 -42.88
C PHE A 148 0.11 -6.20 -43.18
N PHE A 149 0.48 -5.45 -42.14
CA PHE A 149 1.27 -4.23 -42.31
C PHE A 149 2.66 -4.53 -42.87
N SER A 150 3.32 -5.59 -42.40
CA SER A 150 4.61 -6.03 -42.93
C SER A 150 4.53 -6.34 -44.43
N TYR A 151 3.47 -7.01 -44.87
CA TYR A 151 3.21 -7.29 -46.28
C TYR A 151 2.99 -6.01 -47.10
N VAL A 152 2.16 -5.08 -46.60
CA VAL A 152 1.87 -3.80 -47.28
C VAL A 152 3.12 -2.93 -47.38
N VAL A 153 3.90 -2.81 -46.31
CA VAL A 153 5.17 -2.06 -46.32
C VAL A 153 6.15 -2.68 -47.30
N GLY A 154 6.24 -4.01 -47.35
CA GLY A 154 7.07 -4.73 -48.33
C GLY A 154 6.63 -4.59 -49.79
N PHE A 155 5.41 -4.12 -50.06
CA PHE A 155 4.96 -3.79 -51.41
C PHE A 155 5.31 -2.35 -51.83
N VAL A 156 5.43 -1.45 -50.85
CA VAL A 156 5.71 -0.02 -51.08
C VAL A 156 7.21 0.25 -51.18
N ILE A 157 8.03 -0.46 -50.40
CA ILE A 157 9.50 -0.39 -50.42
C ILE A 157 10.06 -1.32 -51.50
#